data_AF-A0A835FQF1-F1
#
_entry.id   AF-A0A835FQF1-F1
#
_cell.length_a   1.000
_cell.length_b   1.000
_cell.length_c   1.000
_cell.angle_alpha   90.00
_cell.angle_beta   90.00
_cell.angle_gamma   90.00
#
_symmetry.space_group_name_H-M   'P 1'
#
loop_
_entity.id
_entity.type
_entity.pdbx_description
1 polymer ?
#
loop_
_entity_poly.entity_id
_entity_poly.type
_entity_poly.pdbx_seq_one_letter_code
_entity_poly.pdbx_strand_id
1 'polypeptide(L)'
;MPRPPRNVPRTPPACSNAHPLRCHHAFLLLLLLPSPLLLLLLAPSSASPRHWETTTALMAPPRWKSGDGRRRLLLLLCCCLLAFPCHAQQVTTNVSHRSDQGIHSFVGTYGINYGRIADNLPPPSDVVRLLKLARIRNVKIYDADHTVLDAFRGSGLNLVVAIPNEFLKDMAANPSKAMDWLNENVQPYYPSTRIVGITVGNEVLGGGDTGLAEALVGAVVNVHDALRMLRLDAKIELSTPHSEAVFANSYPPSACVFKDDLMVYLRPLLDFFSKTGAPFYVNAYPFLAYMSDPSHIDINYALFKPNAGIVDPKTNLKYDNMFEAQLDAAYFALEKAGYPGMEVRVAETGWASAGDATEAGAGMPNAVTYNRNLRKRLFLRKGTPYRPDRVAKAYIFALFNEDLKPGPTTERHYGLFKPDGSVSINIGLKGLVPSSATGAPTPPSLRVRALGWIVHYSAALLPCTLIFLALAT
;
A
#
# COMPACT_ATOMS: atom_id res chain seq x y z
N MET A 1 -60.35 33.30 38.32
CA MET A 1 -60.16 32.07 37.52
C MET A 1 -58.85 31.40 37.96
N PRO A 2 -58.80 30.07 38.09
CA PRO A 2 -58.11 29.46 39.23
C PRO A 2 -56.74 28.83 38.93
N ARG A 3 -55.85 29.02 39.93
CA ARG A 3 -54.77 28.20 40.50
C ARG A 3 -53.98 27.18 39.64
N PRO A 4 -52.63 27.14 39.79
CA PRO A 4 -51.78 26.04 39.32
C PRO A 4 -51.63 24.95 40.40
N PRO A 5 -51.12 23.75 40.08
CA PRO A 5 -50.53 22.88 41.08
C PRO A 5 -48.99 22.81 40.96
N ARG A 6 -48.34 23.11 42.09
CA ARG A 6 -47.02 22.59 42.49
C ARG A 6 -47.17 21.13 42.93
N ASN A 7 -46.18 20.28 42.66
CA ASN A 7 -45.33 19.64 43.70
C ASN A 7 -44.48 18.48 43.12
N VAL A 8 -43.19 18.56 43.46
CA VAL A 8 -42.14 17.53 43.42
C VAL A 8 -42.16 16.76 44.77
N PRO A 9 -41.22 15.85 45.11
CA PRO A 9 -40.95 14.48 44.66
C PRO A 9 -41.36 13.42 45.73
N ARG A 10 -41.30 12.12 45.39
CA ARG A 10 -41.21 11.04 46.40
C ARG A 10 -40.34 9.85 45.94
N THR A 11 -39.27 9.62 46.67
CA THR A 11 -38.63 8.33 47.01
C THR A 11 -38.45 8.32 48.54
N PRO A 12 -38.15 7.20 49.25
CA PRO A 12 -38.15 5.76 48.94
C PRO A 12 -39.04 4.96 49.94
N PRO A 13 -38.87 3.63 50.10
CA PRO A 13 -38.10 3.17 51.25
C PRO A 13 -37.16 1.97 51.00
N ALA A 14 -36.21 1.82 51.91
CA ALA A 14 -35.29 0.69 52.07
C ALA A 14 -35.75 -0.26 53.21
N CYS A 15 -35.39 -1.54 53.10
CA CYS A 15 -35.16 -2.55 54.18
C CYS A 15 -34.61 -3.82 53.47
N SER A 16 -33.33 -4.18 53.53
CA SER A 16 -32.54 -4.81 54.61
C SER A 16 -32.88 -6.29 54.90
N ASN A 17 -31.95 -7.19 54.58
CA ASN A 17 -31.44 -8.34 55.35
C ASN A 17 -30.58 -9.21 54.39
N ALA A 18 -29.25 -9.19 54.44
CA ALA A 18 -28.36 -9.86 55.41
C ALA A 18 -28.41 -11.40 55.34
N HIS A 19 -27.41 -12.03 54.72
CA HIS A 19 -26.47 -12.95 55.40
C HIS A 19 -25.34 -13.43 54.44
N PRO A 20 -24.18 -13.87 55.00
CA PRO A 20 -22.87 -13.80 54.37
C PRO A 20 -22.37 -15.16 53.85
N LEU A 21 -21.42 -15.13 52.92
CA LEU A 21 -20.46 -16.22 52.73
C LEU A 21 -19.07 -15.61 52.46
N ARG A 22 -18.29 -15.49 53.55
CA ARG A 22 -16.84 -15.52 53.51
C ARG A 22 -16.44 -16.98 53.29
N CYS A 23 -15.56 -17.24 52.33
CA CYS A 23 -14.59 -18.32 52.45
C CYS A 23 -13.28 -17.91 51.76
N HIS A 24 -12.28 -17.76 52.62
CA HIS A 24 -10.87 -17.60 52.37
C HIS A 24 -10.33 -18.49 51.26
N HIS A 25 -9.44 -17.96 50.41
CA HIS A 25 -8.23 -18.66 49.98
C HIS A 25 -7.08 -17.65 49.94
N ALA A 26 -6.44 -17.49 51.10
CA ALA A 26 -5.05 -17.10 51.20
C ALA A 26 -4.27 -18.35 51.62
N PHE A 27 -2.95 -18.34 51.35
CA PHE A 27 -1.97 -19.44 51.40
C PHE A 27 -1.83 -20.22 50.09
N LEU A 28 -0.63 -20.52 49.58
CA LEU A 28 0.66 -20.70 50.26
C LEU A 28 1.80 -20.44 49.25
N LEU A 29 2.86 -19.77 49.70
CA LEU A 29 4.21 -19.81 49.11
C LEU A 29 4.63 -21.26 48.88
N LEU A 30 5.27 -21.57 47.75
CA LEU A 30 6.28 -22.63 47.72
C LEU A 30 7.34 -22.35 46.65
N LEU A 31 8.47 -21.85 47.15
CA LEU A 31 9.81 -21.99 46.60
C LEU A 31 10.10 -23.45 46.28
N LEU A 32 10.60 -23.75 45.07
CA LEU A 32 11.43 -24.92 44.83
C LEU A 32 12.51 -24.58 43.79
N LEU A 33 13.66 -24.12 44.29
CA LEU A 33 14.96 -24.51 43.73
C LEU A 33 15.24 -25.96 44.19
N PRO A 34 16.00 -26.72 43.38
CA PRO A 34 17.24 -27.23 43.96
C PRO A 34 18.41 -27.08 42.99
N SER A 35 19.44 -26.39 43.45
CA SER A 35 20.84 -26.74 43.15
C SER A 35 21.40 -27.46 44.37
N PRO A 36 22.31 -28.43 44.19
CA PRO A 36 23.35 -28.68 45.17
C PRO A 36 24.74 -28.24 44.66
N LEU A 37 25.44 -27.61 45.59
CA LEU A 37 26.86 -27.23 45.68
C LEU A 37 27.88 -28.17 45.01
N LEU A 38 28.98 -27.59 44.49
CA LEU A 38 30.35 -27.68 45.06
C LEU A 38 31.26 -26.62 44.38
N LEU A 39 31.68 -25.51 45.01
CA LEU A 39 32.80 -25.26 45.95
C LEU A 39 34.19 -25.10 45.28
N LEU A 40 34.90 -24.04 45.72
CA LEU A 40 36.31 -23.64 45.52
C LEU A 40 36.66 -22.85 44.23
N LEU A 41 37.49 -21.80 44.21
CA LEU A 41 38.08 -20.86 45.18
C LEU A 41 38.96 -19.91 44.30
N LEU A 42 39.11 -18.64 44.71
CA LEU A 42 40.17 -17.69 44.32
C LEU A 42 40.10 -16.98 42.95
N ALA A 43 39.73 -15.69 43.02
CA ALA A 43 40.30 -14.59 42.24
C ALA A 43 41.81 -14.44 42.61
N PRO A 44 42.67 -13.66 41.90
CA PRO A 44 42.30 -12.46 41.13
C PRO A 44 43.15 -12.15 39.87
N SER A 45 42.81 -11.01 39.24
CA SER A 45 43.74 -10.10 38.52
C SER A 45 44.17 -10.60 37.13
N SER A 46 44.34 -9.81 36.08
CA SER A 46 44.14 -8.41 35.71
C SER A 46 44.53 -8.33 34.22
N ALA A 47 44.14 -7.22 33.57
CA ALA A 47 44.77 -6.67 32.36
C ALA A 47 44.75 -7.46 31.04
N SER A 48 44.07 -6.85 30.04
CA SER A 48 44.37 -7.01 28.61
C SER A 48 45.66 -6.21 28.25
N PRO A 49 46.14 -6.11 26.99
CA PRO A 49 45.96 -6.94 25.80
C PRO A 49 47.29 -7.13 24.97
N ARG A 50 47.16 -7.82 23.82
CA ARG A 50 47.82 -7.57 22.51
C ARG A 50 49.21 -8.20 22.16
N HIS A 51 49.15 -8.85 20.97
CA HIS A 51 50.08 -8.88 19.83
C HIS A 51 51.13 -10.00 19.62
N TRP A 52 51.17 -10.41 18.34
CA TRP A 52 52.25 -10.95 17.46
C TRP A 52 52.80 -12.36 17.80
N GLU A 53 52.62 -13.40 16.97
CA GLU A 53 53.18 -13.74 15.63
C GLU A 53 54.27 -14.85 15.72
N THR A 54 53.91 -15.99 15.12
CA THR A 54 54.72 -16.86 14.23
C THR A 54 56.07 -17.52 14.63
N THR A 55 56.00 -18.87 14.62
CA THR A 55 56.92 -19.89 14.04
C THR A 55 58.29 -20.22 14.65
N THR A 56 58.51 -21.51 14.94
CA THR A 56 59.42 -22.45 14.20
C THR A 56 59.32 -23.87 14.83
N ALA A 57 58.87 -24.89 14.07
CA ALA A 57 59.65 -25.92 13.36
C ALA A 57 59.97 -27.16 14.28
N LEU A 58 60.06 -28.43 13.88
CA LEU A 58 60.41 -29.08 12.61
C LEU A 58 60.23 -30.64 12.76
N MET A 59 60.10 -31.37 11.63
CA MET A 59 60.38 -32.81 11.38
C MET A 59 59.30 -33.91 11.57
N ALA A 60 58.49 -34.17 10.52
CA ALA A 60 58.62 -35.19 9.44
C ALA A 60 59.02 -36.70 9.75
N PRO A 61 58.87 -37.67 8.80
CA PRO A 61 57.92 -38.81 8.85
C PRO A 61 58.56 -40.21 8.57
N PRO A 62 57.77 -41.29 8.30
CA PRO A 62 57.87 -41.96 6.98
C PRO A 62 56.48 -42.44 6.43
N ARG A 63 56.10 -42.29 5.14
CA ARG A 63 56.48 -43.04 3.90
C ARG A 63 56.13 -44.55 3.99
N TRP A 64 55.16 -45.15 3.25
CA TRP A 64 55.06 -45.31 1.78
C TRP A 64 53.67 -45.78 1.25
N LYS A 65 53.37 -45.36 0.00
CA LYS A 65 52.88 -46.07 -1.22
C LYS A 65 51.90 -47.26 -1.03
N SER A 66 50.86 -47.51 -1.82
CA SER A 66 50.45 -47.10 -3.16
C SER A 66 49.07 -47.73 -3.40
N GLY A 67 48.20 -47.07 -4.17
CA GLY A 67 47.07 -47.72 -4.83
C GLY A 67 45.76 -47.66 -4.06
N ASP A 68 44.93 -46.68 -4.42
CA ASP A 68 43.47 -46.78 -4.62
C ASP A 68 42.74 -45.44 -4.36
N GLY A 69 43.37 -44.32 -4.74
CA GLY A 69 42.90 -42.95 -4.46
C GLY A 69 41.95 -42.34 -5.50
N ARG A 70 41.54 -43.06 -6.55
CA ARG A 70 40.68 -42.50 -7.62
C ARG A 70 39.29 -43.11 -7.72
N ARG A 71 38.99 -44.20 -7.01
CA ARG A 71 37.62 -44.77 -6.94
C ARG A 71 36.82 -44.35 -5.70
N ARG A 72 37.45 -43.72 -4.71
CA ARG A 72 36.76 -43.22 -3.49
C ARG A 72 36.45 -41.71 -3.49
N LEU A 73 36.97 -40.94 -4.46
CA LEU A 73 36.68 -39.50 -4.58
C LEU A 73 35.38 -39.18 -5.36
N LEU A 74 34.83 -40.15 -6.11
CA LEU A 74 33.60 -39.96 -6.89
C LEU A 74 32.31 -40.39 -6.15
N LEU A 75 32.43 -41.12 -5.04
CA LEU A 75 31.30 -41.55 -4.20
C LEU A 75 31.06 -40.67 -2.97
N LEU A 76 31.99 -39.77 -2.64
CA LEU A 76 31.85 -38.78 -1.56
C LEU A 76 31.28 -37.43 -2.02
N LEU A 77 31.17 -37.19 -3.34
CA LEU A 77 30.57 -35.98 -3.91
C LEU A 77 29.08 -36.13 -4.27
N CYS A 78 28.48 -37.31 -4.10
CA CYS A 78 27.06 -37.55 -4.39
C CYS A 78 26.17 -37.73 -3.13
N CYS A 79 26.74 -37.74 -1.93
CA CYS A 79 25.98 -37.87 -0.67
C CYS A 79 25.93 -36.60 0.20
N CYS A 80 26.54 -35.49 -0.22
CA CYS A 80 26.46 -34.21 0.49
C CYS A 80 25.32 -33.27 0.03
N LEU A 81 24.38 -33.76 -0.80
CA LEU A 81 23.24 -32.97 -1.28
C LEU A 81 21.86 -33.45 -0.79
N LEU A 82 21.79 -34.40 0.17
CA LEU A 82 20.50 -34.88 0.70
C LEU A 82 20.41 -35.03 2.23
N ALA A 83 21.24 -34.32 3.00
CA ALA A 83 21.09 -34.30 4.47
C ALA A 83 21.60 -32.99 5.09
N PHE A 84 20.79 -31.94 5.01
CA PHE A 84 20.83 -30.86 5.99
C PHE A 84 19.42 -30.68 6.56
N PRO A 85 19.13 -31.18 7.78
CA PRO A 85 18.02 -30.65 8.55
C PRO A 85 18.40 -29.22 8.94
N CYS A 86 17.72 -28.23 8.37
CA CYS A 86 17.84 -26.84 8.76
C CYS A 86 17.40 -26.71 10.22
N HIS A 87 18.37 -26.67 11.14
CA HIS A 87 18.17 -26.23 12.51
C HIS A 87 17.98 -24.70 12.48
N ALA A 88 16.74 -24.26 12.25
CA ALA A 88 16.35 -22.90 12.55
C ALA A 88 16.26 -22.75 14.08
N GLN A 89 17.22 -22.06 14.69
CA GLN A 89 17.07 -21.56 16.05
C GLN A 89 15.86 -20.62 16.08
N GLN A 90 14.80 -21.11 16.71
CA GLN A 90 13.60 -20.35 17.01
C GLN A 90 13.98 -19.32 18.10
N VAL A 91 14.36 -18.12 17.68
CA VAL A 91 14.32 -16.96 18.56
C VAL A 91 12.84 -16.75 18.89
N THR A 92 12.43 -17.11 20.10
CA THR A 92 11.12 -16.79 20.65
C THR A 92 11.05 -15.28 20.84
N THR A 93 10.72 -14.55 19.78
CA THR A 93 10.06 -13.26 19.93
C THR A 93 8.64 -13.57 20.36
N ASN A 94 8.26 -13.14 21.56
CA ASN A 94 6.85 -13.04 21.94
C ASN A 94 6.20 -11.94 21.08
N VAL A 95 6.01 -12.22 19.79
CA VAL A 95 5.05 -11.49 18.97
C VAL A 95 3.73 -12.13 19.30
N SER A 96 2.92 -11.42 20.08
CA SER A 96 1.49 -11.72 20.20
C SER A 96 0.92 -11.84 18.79
N HIS A 97 0.64 -13.05 18.34
CA HIS A 97 -0.15 -13.33 17.14
C HIS A 97 -1.58 -12.84 17.42
N ARG A 98 -1.78 -11.52 17.31
CA ARG A 98 -3.10 -10.97 17.02
C ARG A 98 -3.35 -11.38 15.58
N SER A 99 -4.36 -12.21 15.35
CA SER A 99 -4.83 -12.54 14.01
C SER A 99 -5.04 -11.25 13.23
N ASP A 100 -4.19 -10.98 12.25
CA ASP A 100 -4.36 -9.90 11.28
C ASP A 100 -5.52 -10.27 10.35
N GLN A 101 -6.74 -10.14 10.86
CA GLN A 101 -7.96 -10.05 10.06
C GLN A 101 -8.08 -8.60 9.58
N GLY A 102 -7.02 -8.08 8.94
CA GLY A 102 -7.00 -6.74 8.38
C GLY A 102 -8.07 -6.64 7.29
N ILE A 103 -8.72 -5.48 7.20
CA ILE A 103 -9.63 -5.18 6.10
C ILE A 103 -8.80 -5.23 4.80
N HIS A 104 -8.98 -6.27 3.99
CA HIS A 104 -8.31 -6.40 2.68
C HIS A 104 -9.04 -5.55 1.62
N SER A 105 -9.06 -4.23 1.84
CA SER A 105 -9.71 -3.24 0.97
C SER A 105 -8.99 -3.06 -0.38
N PHE A 106 -7.72 -3.43 -0.46
CA PHE A 106 -6.87 -3.17 -1.62
C PHE A 106 -6.15 -4.44 -2.10
N VAL A 107 -6.46 -4.90 -3.32
CA VAL A 107 -5.81 -6.07 -3.94
C VAL A 107 -4.59 -5.63 -4.75
N GLY A 108 -3.40 -6.06 -4.34
CA GLY A 108 -2.15 -5.63 -4.98
C GLY A 108 -1.82 -4.17 -4.62
N THR A 109 -1.43 -3.38 -5.62
CA THR A 109 -0.89 -2.01 -5.41
C THR A 109 -1.46 -0.95 -6.35
N TYR A 110 -2.25 -1.38 -7.34
CA TYR A 110 -2.79 -0.53 -8.39
C TYR A 110 -4.33 -0.48 -8.34
N GLY A 111 -4.89 0.71 -8.23
CA GLY A 111 -6.31 1.00 -8.39
C GLY A 111 -6.55 2.10 -9.42
N ILE A 112 -7.80 2.38 -9.73
CA ILE A 112 -8.15 3.48 -10.64
C ILE A 112 -9.37 4.26 -10.14
N ASN A 113 -9.34 5.57 -10.33
CA ASN A 113 -10.47 6.46 -10.10
C ASN A 113 -11.40 6.43 -11.32
N TYR A 114 -12.65 6.06 -11.11
CA TYR A 114 -13.71 6.11 -12.11
C TYR A 114 -14.54 7.38 -11.89
N GLY A 115 -13.96 8.51 -12.29
CA GLY A 115 -14.66 9.79 -12.40
C GLY A 115 -15.68 9.78 -13.54
N ARG A 116 -16.75 10.56 -13.37
CA ARG A 116 -17.90 10.61 -14.27
C ARG A 116 -18.46 12.03 -14.48
N ILE A 117 -17.64 13.06 -14.30
CA ILE A 117 -18.05 14.43 -14.66
C ILE A 117 -17.93 14.60 -16.19
N ALA A 118 -18.81 13.91 -16.91
CA ALA A 118 -18.86 13.82 -18.36
C ALA A 118 -20.23 13.31 -18.84
N ASP A 119 -20.60 13.60 -20.09
CA ASP A 119 -21.88 13.19 -20.69
C ASP A 119 -21.74 12.15 -21.83
N ASN A 120 -20.51 11.73 -22.13
CA ASN A 120 -20.19 10.85 -23.26
C ASN A 120 -19.58 9.50 -22.87
N LEU A 121 -19.60 9.17 -21.57
CA LEU A 121 -18.99 7.94 -21.05
C LEU A 121 -19.80 6.68 -21.39
N PRO A 122 -19.16 5.50 -21.45
CA PRO A 122 -19.89 4.27 -21.72
C PRO A 122 -20.72 3.85 -20.51
N PRO A 123 -21.77 3.05 -20.70
CA PRO A 123 -22.60 2.60 -19.59
C PRO A 123 -21.79 1.79 -18.56
N PRO A 124 -22.16 1.80 -17.27
CA PRO A 124 -21.36 1.16 -16.21
C PRO A 124 -21.07 -0.33 -16.41
N SER A 125 -21.95 -1.08 -17.10
CA SER A 125 -21.72 -2.49 -17.45
C SER A 125 -20.53 -2.67 -18.41
N ASP A 126 -20.40 -1.78 -19.39
CA ASP A 126 -19.27 -1.75 -20.31
C ASP A 126 -17.99 -1.30 -19.61
N VAL A 127 -18.10 -0.40 -18.62
CA VAL A 127 -16.97 -0.02 -17.76
C VAL A 127 -16.47 -1.21 -16.93
N VAL A 128 -17.36 -2.04 -16.38
CA VAL A 128 -16.96 -3.28 -15.69
C VAL A 128 -16.25 -4.24 -16.65
N ARG A 129 -16.72 -4.38 -17.90
CA ARG A 129 -16.05 -5.16 -18.94
C ARG A 129 -14.65 -4.61 -19.23
N LEU A 130 -14.53 -3.30 -19.39
CA LEU A 130 -13.26 -2.60 -19.60
C LEU A 130 -12.26 -2.87 -18.46
N LEU A 131 -12.68 -2.68 -17.21
CA LEU A 131 -11.83 -2.88 -16.04
C LEU A 131 -11.31 -4.32 -15.95
N LYS A 132 -12.15 -5.31 -16.25
CA LYS A 132 -11.75 -6.73 -16.34
C LYS A 132 -10.74 -6.97 -17.45
N LEU A 133 -10.94 -6.40 -18.64
CA LEU A 133 -10.00 -6.50 -19.77
C LEU A 133 -8.64 -5.83 -19.45
N ALA A 134 -8.68 -4.68 -18.79
CA ALA A 134 -7.51 -3.95 -18.32
C ALA A 134 -6.84 -4.60 -17.10
N ARG A 135 -7.47 -5.63 -16.49
CA ARG A 135 -7.02 -6.32 -15.27
C ARG A 135 -6.87 -5.39 -14.07
N ILE A 136 -7.73 -4.39 -13.97
CA ILE A 136 -7.78 -3.49 -12.81
C ILE A 136 -8.84 -4.02 -11.85
N ARG A 137 -8.47 -4.21 -10.58
CA ARG A 137 -9.34 -4.82 -9.57
C ARG A 137 -9.87 -3.84 -8.53
N ASN A 138 -9.15 -2.76 -8.25
CA ASN A 138 -9.55 -1.76 -7.27
C ASN A 138 -10.05 -0.52 -8.00
N VAL A 139 -11.27 -0.10 -7.70
CA VAL A 139 -11.94 1.03 -8.34
C VAL A 139 -12.46 1.95 -7.24
N LYS A 140 -12.26 3.26 -7.39
CA LYS A 140 -12.85 4.30 -6.53
C LYS A 140 -13.80 5.13 -7.39
N ILE A 141 -15.01 5.37 -6.90
CA ILE A 141 -15.97 6.33 -7.46
C ILE A 141 -16.18 7.48 -6.45
N TYR A 142 -16.71 8.60 -6.92
CA TYR A 142 -16.84 9.85 -6.15
C TYR A 142 -18.25 10.11 -5.61
N ASP A 143 -19.10 9.09 -5.68
CA ASP A 143 -20.49 9.10 -5.24
C ASP A 143 -20.90 7.67 -4.84
N ALA A 144 -22.22 7.42 -4.80
CA ALA A 144 -22.78 6.08 -4.73
C ALA A 144 -23.87 5.85 -5.80
N ASP A 145 -23.60 6.19 -7.06
CA ASP A 145 -24.54 5.99 -8.17
C ASP A 145 -25.04 4.53 -8.27
N HIS A 146 -26.35 4.33 -8.17
CA HIS A 146 -26.98 3.00 -8.12
C HIS A 146 -26.78 2.20 -9.41
N THR A 147 -26.72 2.85 -10.57
CA THR A 147 -26.48 2.16 -11.85
C THR A 147 -25.08 1.54 -11.90
N VAL A 148 -24.11 2.17 -11.23
CA VAL A 148 -22.75 1.66 -11.10
C VAL A 148 -22.68 0.56 -10.05
N LEU A 149 -23.33 0.76 -8.89
CA LEU A 149 -23.41 -0.27 -7.86
C LEU A 149 -24.04 -1.56 -8.39
N ASP A 150 -25.10 -1.45 -9.19
CA ASP A 150 -25.75 -2.59 -9.87
C ASP A 150 -24.83 -3.24 -10.90
N ALA A 151 -24.16 -2.46 -11.75
CA ALA A 151 -23.25 -3.02 -12.75
C ALA A 151 -22.06 -3.77 -12.13
N PHE A 152 -21.59 -3.34 -10.95
CA PHE A 152 -20.51 -3.99 -10.23
C PHE A 152 -20.95 -5.27 -9.48
N ARG A 153 -22.25 -5.55 -9.38
CA ARG A 153 -22.79 -6.76 -8.74
C ARG A 153 -22.23 -8.02 -9.38
N GLY A 154 -21.66 -8.91 -8.58
CA GLY A 154 -21.05 -10.17 -9.03
C GLY A 154 -19.83 -9.98 -9.93
N SER A 155 -19.31 -8.75 -10.10
CA SER A 155 -18.18 -8.49 -11.00
C SER A 155 -16.86 -9.05 -10.48
N GLY A 156 -16.73 -9.18 -9.15
CA GLY A 156 -15.49 -9.54 -8.45
C GLY A 156 -14.49 -8.38 -8.32
N LEU A 157 -14.84 -7.18 -8.78
CA LEU A 157 -14.03 -5.97 -8.62
C LEU A 157 -14.29 -5.34 -7.25
N ASN A 158 -13.23 -4.88 -6.59
CA ASN A 158 -13.32 -4.10 -5.35
C ASN A 158 -13.72 -2.67 -5.68
N LEU A 159 -14.74 -2.16 -4.99
CA LEU A 159 -15.26 -0.81 -5.16
C LEU A 159 -15.15 -0.01 -3.87
N VAL A 160 -14.55 1.18 -3.95
CA VAL A 160 -14.63 2.23 -2.94
C VAL A 160 -15.65 3.25 -3.43
N VAL A 161 -16.62 3.57 -2.58
CA VAL A 161 -17.65 4.59 -2.83
C VAL A 161 -17.34 5.84 -2.02
N ALA A 162 -17.82 7.01 -2.43
CA ALA A 162 -17.61 8.24 -1.68
C ALA A 162 -18.92 8.83 -1.21
N ILE A 163 -18.90 9.38 0.00
CA ILE A 163 -19.89 10.33 0.49
C ILE A 163 -19.41 11.71 0.05
N PRO A 164 -20.13 12.38 -0.87
CA PRO A 164 -19.74 13.70 -1.36
C PRO A 164 -19.70 14.77 -0.27
N ASN A 165 -18.97 15.86 -0.52
CA ASN A 165 -18.72 16.92 0.46
C ASN A 165 -20.02 17.61 0.94
N GLU A 166 -21.04 17.70 0.08
CA GLU A 166 -22.33 18.33 0.40
C GLU A 166 -23.11 17.61 1.52
N PHE A 167 -22.83 16.33 1.78
CA PHE A 167 -23.49 15.58 2.85
C PHE A 167 -22.87 15.81 4.23
N LEU A 168 -21.66 16.38 4.30
CA LEU A 168 -20.87 16.38 5.54
C LEU A 168 -21.56 17.16 6.67
N LYS A 169 -22.10 18.34 6.38
CA LYS A 169 -22.77 19.19 7.39
C LYS A 169 -23.98 18.48 7.99
N ASP A 170 -24.82 17.89 7.15
CA ASP A 170 -26.03 17.17 7.58
C ASP A 170 -25.70 15.89 8.35
N MET A 171 -24.71 15.11 7.89
CA MET A 171 -24.28 13.89 8.58
C MET A 171 -23.59 14.18 9.90
N ALA A 172 -22.82 15.27 10.01
CA ALA A 172 -22.22 15.69 11.27
C ALA A 172 -23.29 16.11 12.29
N ALA A 173 -24.30 16.85 11.85
CA ALA A 173 -25.38 17.33 12.71
C ALA A 173 -26.38 16.24 13.11
N ASN A 174 -26.59 15.22 12.26
CA ASN A 174 -27.58 14.18 12.50
C ASN A 174 -27.05 12.78 12.12
N PRO A 175 -26.73 11.92 13.11
CA PRO A 175 -26.28 10.54 12.87
C PRO A 175 -27.26 9.69 12.06
N SER A 176 -28.57 9.99 12.09
CA SER A 176 -29.55 9.24 11.29
C SER A 176 -29.27 9.38 9.79
N LYS A 177 -28.73 10.53 9.34
CA LYS A 177 -28.39 10.75 7.93
C LYS A 177 -27.27 9.84 7.45
N ALA A 178 -26.30 9.53 8.31
CA ALA A 178 -25.26 8.55 7.99
C ALA A 178 -25.84 7.13 7.89
N MET A 179 -26.75 6.75 8.80
CA MET A 179 -27.45 5.46 8.76
C MET A 179 -28.33 5.33 7.50
N ASP A 180 -29.12 6.36 7.19
CA ASP A 180 -29.99 6.40 6.01
C ASP A 180 -29.16 6.22 4.73
N TRP A 181 -28.02 6.93 4.62
CA TRP A 181 -27.13 6.80 3.49
C TRP A 181 -26.56 5.38 3.34
N LEU A 182 -26.16 4.72 4.43
CA LEU A 182 -25.70 3.32 4.36
C LEU A 182 -26.82 2.34 4.00
N ASN A 183 -28.04 2.56 4.50
CA ASN A 183 -29.21 1.75 4.20
C ASN A 183 -29.61 1.85 2.73
N GLU A 184 -29.42 3.01 2.12
CA GLU A 184 -29.73 3.25 0.71
C GLU A 184 -28.60 2.78 -0.21
N ASN A 185 -27.34 3.06 0.14
CA ASN A 185 -26.23 2.99 -0.80
C ASN A 185 -25.27 1.80 -0.56
N VAL A 186 -25.36 1.14 0.60
CA VAL A 186 -24.42 0.06 0.96
C VAL A 186 -25.16 -1.26 1.23
N GLN A 187 -26.14 -1.27 2.13
CA GLN A 187 -26.85 -2.49 2.51
C GLN A 187 -27.49 -3.25 1.33
N PRO A 188 -28.16 -2.61 0.35
CA PRO A 188 -28.83 -3.33 -0.74
C PRO A 188 -27.85 -3.98 -1.72
N TYR A 189 -26.59 -3.52 -1.72
CA TYR A 189 -25.58 -3.93 -2.69
C TYR A 189 -24.57 -4.89 -2.08
N TYR A 190 -24.20 -4.72 -0.81
CA TYR A 190 -23.25 -5.57 -0.11
C TYR A 190 -23.88 -6.92 0.29
N PRO A 191 -23.18 -8.08 0.14
CA PRO A 191 -21.82 -8.25 -0.39
C PRO A 191 -21.76 -8.54 -1.90
N SER A 192 -22.92 -8.53 -2.58
CA SER A 192 -23.01 -8.90 -4.01
C SER A 192 -22.19 -7.96 -4.90
N THR A 193 -22.20 -6.67 -4.60
CA THR A 193 -21.22 -5.68 -5.03
C THR A 193 -20.16 -5.59 -3.93
N ARG A 194 -18.88 -5.77 -4.29
CA ARG A 194 -17.78 -5.79 -3.31
C ARG A 194 -17.39 -4.37 -2.93
N ILE A 195 -18.27 -3.69 -2.19
CA ILE A 195 -17.96 -2.43 -1.52
C ILE A 195 -16.95 -2.75 -0.43
N VAL A 196 -15.73 -2.25 -0.58
CA VAL A 196 -14.61 -2.54 0.33
C VAL A 196 -14.12 -1.31 1.08
N GLY A 197 -14.60 -0.12 0.70
CA GLY A 197 -14.31 1.10 1.42
C GLY A 197 -15.31 2.21 1.13
N ILE A 198 -15.36 3.17 2.05
CA ILE A 198 -16.12 4.41 1.96
C ILE A 198 -15.16 5.57 2.24
N THR A 199 -15.13 6.56 1.36
CA THR A 199 -14.45 7.83 1.63
C THR A 199 -15.46 8.88 2.06
N VAL A 200 -15.23 9.55 3.19
CA VAL A 200 -16.08 10.63 3.69
C VAL A 200 -15.50 11.97 3.27
N GLY A 201 -16.11 12.58 2.25
CA GLY A 201 -15.58 13.76 1.59
C GLY A 201 -14.32 13.50 0.76
N ASN A 202 -13.84 14.55 0.10
CA ASN A 202 -12.60 14.58 -0.67
C ASN A 202 -11.95 15.96 -0.56
N GLU A 203 -10.68 16.00 -0.15
CA GLU A 203 -9.85 17.21 -0.02
C GLU A 203 -10.44 18.34 0.83
N VAL A 204 -11.34 18.01 1.75
CA VAL A 204 -12.14 18.96 2.55
C VAL A 204 -11.27 20.01 3.25
N LEU A 205 -10.19 19.56 3.91
CA LEU A 205 -9.30 20.44 4.67
C LEU A 205 -8.34 21.26 3.79
N GLY A 206 -8.29 20.98 2.49
CA GLY A 206 -7.53 21.76 1.50
C GLY A 206 -8.39 22.78 0.73
N GLY A 207 -9.72 22.70 0.82
CA GLY A 207 -10.66 23.45 -0.03
C GLY A 207 -11.08 24.83 0.49
N GLY A 208 -10.74 25.19 1.74
CA GLY A 208 -11.01 26.52 2.30
C GLY A 208 -12.43 26.79 2.82
N ASP A 209 -13.36 25.83 2.75
CA ASP A 209 -14.68 25.95 3.41
C ASP A 209 -14.58 25.52 4.88
N THR A 210 -14.51 26.49 5.78
CA THR A 210 -14.43 26.27 7.23
C THR A 210 -15.60 25.44 7.76
N GLY A 211 -16.81 25.63 7.23
CA GLY A 211 -17.98 24.87 7.69
C GLY A 211 -17.91 23.39 7.30
N LEU A 212 -17.30 23.05 6.16
CA LEU A 212 -17.02 21.65 5.82
C LEU A 212 -15.88 21.08 6.67
N ALA A 213 -14.85 21.87 6.96
CA ALA A 213 -13.75 21.47 7.84
C ALA A 213 -14.26 21.12 9.26
N GLU A 214 -15.13 21.96 9.82
CA GLU A 214 -15.78 21.73 11.13
C GLU A 214 -16.67 20.49 11.15
N ALA A 215 -17.38 20.21 10.06
CA ALA A 215 -18.29 19.07 9.95
C ALA A 215 -17.56 17.73 9.78
N LEU A 216 -16.35 17.72 9.21
CA LEU A 216 -15.68 16.51 8.73
C LEU A 216 -15.51 15.43 9.82
N VAL A 217 -15.03 15.81 11.01
CA VAL A 217 -14.79 14.86 12.12
C VAL A 217 -16.11 14.19 12.52
N GLY A 218 -17.16 14.98 12.73
CA GLY A 218 -18.48 14.48 13.13
C GLY A 218 -19.09 13.56 12.08
N ALA A 219 -18.98 13.92 10.80
CA ALA A 219 -19.46 13.08 9.70
C ALA A 219 -18.72 11.74 9.64
N VAL A 220 -17.38 11.73 9.73
CA VAL A 220 -16.58 10.50 9.74
C VAL A 220 -16.97 9.58 10.90
N VAL A 221 -17.10 10.13 12.12
CA VAL A 221 -17.49 9.36 13.30
C VAL A 221 -18.89 8.78 13.14
N ASN A 222 -19.86 9.58 12.69
CA ASN A 222 -21.24 9.12 12.52
C ASN A 222 -21.37 8.03 11.45
N VAL A 223 -20.63 8.12 10.34
CA VAL A 223 -20.59 7.07 9.30
C VAL A 223 -19.96 5.79 9.85
N HIS A 224 -18.89 5.89 10.62
CA HIS A 224 -18.29 4.73 11.26
C HIS A 224 -19.23 4.06 12.26
N ASP A 225 -19.90 4.83 13.12
CA ASP A 225 -20.82 4.28 14.10
C ASP A 225 -22.01 3.60 13.43
N ALA A 226 -22.50 4.16 12.31
CA ALA A 226 -23.49 3.50 11.48
C ALA A 226 -22.95 2.18 10.87
N LEU A 227 -21.72 2.15 10.36
CA LEU A 227 -21.07 0.90 9.92
C LEU A 227 -20.97 -0.14 11.04
N ARG A 228 -20.63 0.28 12.28
CA ARG A 228 -20.57 -0.60 13.45
C ARG A 228 -21.94 -1.18 13.82
N MET A 229 -22.98 -0.36 13.80
CA MET A 229 -24.35 -0.81 14.04
C MET A 229 -24.79 -1.87 13.02
N LEU A 230 -24.33 -1.74 11.77
CA LEU A 230 -24.54 -2.72 10.70
C LEU A 230 -23.54 -3.89 10.71
N ARG A 231 -22.56 -3.89 11.62
CA ARG A 231 -21.46 -4.87 11.71
C ARG A 231 -20.62 -4.96 10.44
N LEU A 232 -20.46 -3.83 9.75
CA LEU A 232 -19.68 -3.68 8.52
C LEU A 232 -18.33 -2.98 8.75
N ASP A 233 -18.08 -2.45 9.93
CA ASP A 233 -16.85 -1.73 10.32
C ASP A 233 -15.58 -2.58 10.17
N ALA A 234 -15.67 -3.90 10.37
CA ALA A 234 -14.57 -4.83 10.14
C ALA A 234 -14.46 -5.34 8.69
N LYS A 235 -15.32 -4.86 7.77
CA LYS A 235 -15.42 -5.33 6.38
C LYS A 235 -15.23 -4.23 5.35
N ILE A 236 -15.59 -3.00 5.69
CA ILE A 236 -15.55 -1.83 4.82
C ILE A 236 -14.62 -0.80 5.48
N GLU A 237 -13.52 -0.48 4.80
CA GLU A 237 -12.56 0.52 5.26
C GLU A 237 -13.18 1.92 5.18
N LEU A 238 -13.14 2.69 6.27
CA LEU A 238 -13.55 4.09 6.27
C LEU A 238 -12.32 5.00 6.24
N SER A 239 -12.32 6.01 5.37
CA SER A 239 -11.22 6.98 5.27
C SER A 239 -11.71 8.36 4.80
N THR A 240 -10.81 9.35 4.74
CA THR A 240 -11.05 10.63 4.08
C THR A 240 -9.78 11.04 3.31
N PRO A 241 -9.84 11.19 1.98
CA PRO A 241 -8.70 11.65 1.18
C PRO A 241 -8.38 13.13 1.41
N HIS A 242 -7.09 13.43 1.56
CA HIS A 242 -6.57 14.79 1.71
C HIS A 242 -5.72 15.21 0.51
N SER A 243 -5.80 16.47 0.09
CA SER A 243 -4.76 17.04 -0.79
C SER A 243 -3.50 17.33 0.02
N GLU A 244 -2.37 17.52 -0.65
CA GLU A 244 -1.13 17.97 0.01
C GLU A 244 -1.23 19.39 0.60
N ALA A 245 -2.33 20.12 0.33
CA ALA A 245 -2.59 21.42 0.95
C ALA A 245 -2.80 21.35 2.47
N VAL A 246 -2.91 20.14 3.06
CA VAL A 246 -2.92 19.97 4.52
C VAL A 246 -1.53 20.16 5.14
N PHE A 247 -0.46 20.16 4.34
CA PHE A 247 0.92 20.34 4.80
C PHE A 247 1.35 21.82 4.74
N ALA A 248 2.09 22.27 5.74
CA ALA A 248 2.70 23.61 5.76
C ALA A 248 3.93 23.68 4.83
N ASN A 249 4.64 22.57 4.73
CA ASN A 249 5.80 22.38 3.86
C ASN A 249 5.91 20.89 3.54
N SER A 250 6.51 20.55 2.40
CA SER A 250 6.74 19.17 1.97
C SER A 250 8.16 18.91 1.45
N TYR A 251 9.00 19.96 1.40
CA TYR A 251 10.39 19.89 0.95
C TYR A 251 11.37 20.44 2.02
N PRO A 252 12.48 19.72 2.30
CA PRO A 252 12.68 18.30 1.96
C PRO A 252 11.65 17.41 2.71
N PRO A 253 11.43 16.15 2.32
CA PRO A 253 10.38 15.30 2.91
C PRO A 253 10.42 15.23 4.43
N SER A 254 11.60 15.11 5.04
CA SER A 254 11.76 15.05 6.50
C SER A 254 11.38 16.34 7.23
N ALA A 255 11.25 17.46 6.52
CA ALA A 255 10.80 18.72 7.08
C ALA A 255 9.27 18.79 7.16
N CYS A 256 8.53 17.96 6.43
CA CYS A 256 7.08 18.06 6.30
C CYS A 256 6.35 18.02 7.66
N VAL A 257 5.41 18.94 7.85
CA VAL A 257 4.45 19.00 8.95
C VAL A 257 3.08 19.41 8.41
N PHE A 258 2.03 19.04 9.14
CA PHE A 258 0.70 19.59 8.90
C PHE A 258 0.65 21.09 9.20
N LYS A 259 -0.28 21.82 8.57
CA LYS A 259 -0.54 23.22 8.93
C LYS A 259 -1.15 23.32 10.32
N ASP A 260 -0.65 24.25 11.12
CA ASP A 260 -1.05 24.42 12.52
C ASP A 260 -2.54 24.78 12.67
N ASP A 261 -3.08 25.60 11.77
CA ASP A 261 -4.48 26.00 11.74
C ASP A 261 -5.44 24.83 11.41
N LEU A 262 -4.96 23.83 10.65
CA LEU A 262 -5.74 22.62 10.36
C LEU A 262 -5.64 21.55 11.44
N MET A 263 -4.72 21.67 12.39
CA MET A 263 -4.50 20.64 13.43
C MET A 263 -5.69 20.45 14.37
N VAL A 264 -6.55 21.46 14.51
CA VAL A 264 -7.82 21.35 15.26
C VAL A 264 -8.76 20.29 14.64
N TYR A 265 -8.70 20.09 13.33
CA TYR A 265 -9.48 19.09 12.60
C TYR A 265 -8.69 17.79 12.35
N LEU A 266 -7.40 17.91 12.01
CA LEU A 266 -6.55 16.77 11.70
C LEU A 266 -6.27 15.89 12.92
N ARG A 267 -5.94 16.47 14.08
CA ARG A 267 -5.62 15.68 15.27
C ARG A 267 -6.74 14.71 15.66
N PRO A 268 -8.02 15.14 15.81
CA PRO A 268 -9.10 14.21 16.14
C PRO A 268 -9.36 13.17 15.02
N LEU A 269 -9.18 13.52 13.74
CA LEU A 269 -9.27 12.55 12.64
C LEU A 269 -8.17 11.49 12.71
N LEU A 270 -6.92 11.91 12.94
CA LEU A 270 -5.78 11.00 13.05
C LEU A 270 -5.89 10.12 14.30
N ASP A 271 -6.34 10.67 15.43
CA ASP A 271 -6.66 9.89 16.63
C ASP A 271 -7.70 8.81 16.35
N PHE A 272 -8.74 9.18 15.61
CA PHE A 272 -9.81 8.27 15.21
C PHE A 272 -9.29 7.17 14.28
N PHE A 273 -8.59 7.52 13.20
CA PHE A 273 -8.02 6.55 12.26
C PHE A 273 -6.96 5.65 12.89
N SER A 274 -6.16 6.17 13.82
CA SER A 274 -5.21 5.36 14.57
C SER A 274 -5.90 4.31 15.45
N LYS A 275 -7.08 4.63 16.00
CA LYS A 275 -7.87 3.68 16.82
C LYS A 275 -8.59 2.63 15.98
N THR A 276 -9.05 3.00 14.79
CA THR A 276 -9.78 2.10 13.87
C THR A 276 -8.85 1.35 12.92
N GLY A 277 -7.56 1.70 12.89
CA GLY A 277 -6.57 1.09 12.00
C GLY A 277 -6.68 1.57 10.55
N ALA A 278 -7.35 2.70 10.30
CA ALA A 278 -7.53 3.25 8.96
C ALA A 278 -6.22 3.93 8.46
N PRO A 279 -5.90 3.81 7.16
CA PRO A 279 -4.79 4.55 6.55
C PRO A 279 -5.06 6.04 6.43
N PHE A 280 -3.99 6.83 6.38
CA PHE A 280 -4.03 8.21 5.90
C PHE A 280 -4.01 8.20 4.36
N TYR A 281 -5.06 8.75 3.74
CA TYR A 281 -5.13 8.87 2.28
C TYR A 281 -4.71 10.27 1.83
N VAL A 282 -3.77 10.34 0.90
CA VAL A 282 -3.31 11.59 0.28
C VAL A 282 -3.47 11.54 -1.24
N ASN A 283 -3.88 12.65 -1.84
CA ASN A 283 -3.86 12.88 -3.27
C ASN A 283 -2.49 13.47 -3.63
N ALA A 284 -1.62 12.64 -4.21
CA ALA A 284 -0.21 12.94 -4.43
C ALA A 284 0.05 13.14 -5.92
N TYR A 285 0.21 14.40 -6.35
CA TYR A 285 0.37 14.75 -7.76
C TYR A 285 1.73 15.40 -8.03
N PRO A 286 2.75 14.62 -8.45
CA PRO A 286 4.00 15.17 -8.97
C PRO A 286 3.80 16.13 -10.14
N PHE A 287 2.75 15.90 -10.94
CA PHE A 287 2.37 16.78 -12.03
C PHE A 287 2.04 18.20 -11.54
N LEU A 288 1.19 18.34 -10.53
CA LEU A 288 0.78 19.66 -10.01
C LEU A 288 1.96 20.39 -9.37
N ALA A 289 2.82 19.67 -8.63
CA ALA A 289 4.05 20.23 -8.09
C ALA A 289 4.96 20.76 -9.21
N TYR A 290 5.26 19.95 -10.23
CA TYR A 290 6.05 20.38 -11.39
C TYR A 290 5.41 21.56 -12.14
N MET A 291 4.10 21.52 -12.37
CA MET A 291 3.38 22.60 -13.05
C MET A 291 3.48 23.93 -12.29
N SER A 292 3.50 23.89 -10.96
CA SER A 292 3.61 25.08 -10.11
C SER A 292 5.02 25.70 -10.08
N ASP A 293 6.07 24.90 -10.28
CA ASP A 293 7.46 25.36 -10.30
C ASP A 293 8.34 24.59 -11.31
N PRO A 294 8.09 24.75 -12.61
CA PRO A 294 8.82 24.03 -13.65
C PRO A 294 10.26 24.54 -13.82
N SER A 295 10.60 25.68 -13.23
CA SER A 295 11.95 26.26 -13.24
C SER A 295 12.93 25.57 -12.30
N HIS A 296 12.44 25.04 -11.16
CA HIS A 296 13.31 24.43 -10.15
C HIS A 296 13.11 22.92 -9.98
N ILE A 297 11.96 22.39 -10.41
CA ILE A 297 11.69 20.96 -10.34
C ILE A 297 12.17 20.29 -11.64
N ASP A 298 13.13 19.37 -11.54
CA ASP A 298 13.52 18.52 -12.67
C ASP A 298 12.35 17.64 -13.11
N ILE A 299 11.90 17.80 -14.35
CA ILE A 299 10.81 16.98 -14.91
C ILE A 299 11.13 15.48 -14.88
N ASN A 300 12.41 15.10 -14.98
CA ASN A 300 12.80 13.69 -14.92
C ASN A 300 12.57 13.10 -13.53
N TYR A 301 12.76 13.89 -12.47
CA TYR A 301 12.43 13.53 -11.10
C TYR A 301 10.92 13.34 -10.89
N ALA A 302 10.10 14.22 -11.49
CA ALA A 302 8.64 14.09 -11.45
C ALA A 302 8.11 12.89 -12.28
N LEU A 303 8.83 12.48 -13.33
CA LEU A 303 8.44 11.43 -14.28
C LEU A 303 9.06 10.05 -14.01
N PHE A 304 9.77 9.85 -12.88
CA PHE A 304 10.52 8.62 -12.57
C PHE A 304 11.57 8.25 -13.63
N LYS A 305 12.13 9.24 -14.35
CA LYS A 305 13.20 9.03 -15.33
C LYS A 305 14.56 9.16 -14.63
N PRO A 306 15.66 8.64 -15.21
CA PRO A 306 16.99 8.84 -14.65
C PRO A 306 17.28 10.32 -14.38
N ASN A 307 17.68 10.63 -13.15
CA ASN A 307 18.01 11.96 -12.67
C ASN A 307 19.03 11.85 -11.52
N ALA A 308 19.54 12.98 -11.03
CA ALA A 308 20.52 12.98 -9.94
C ALA A 308 19.95 12.48 -8.60
N GLY A 309 18.62 12.53 -8.43
CA GLY A 309 17.90 12.37 -7.18
C GLY A 309 18.09 13.56 -6.25
N ILE A 310 17.24 13.64 -5.24
CA ILE A 310 17.31 14.64 -4.17
C ILE A 310 17.69 13.91 -2.89
N VAL A 311 18.74 14.38 -2.22
CA VAL A 311 19.12 13.86 -0.89
C VAL A 311 18.48 14.75 0.16
N ASP A 312 17.67 14.16 1.01
CA ASP A 312 17.14 14.83 2.19
C ASP A 312 18.28 15.11 3.18
N PRO A 313 18.58 16.37 3.51
CA PRO A 313 19.79 16.75 4.25
C PRO A 313 19.76 16.30 5.71
N LYS A 314 18.58 16.02 6.28
CA LYS A 314 18.44 15.61 7.68
C LYS A 314 18.55 14.10 7.84
N THR A 315 17.98 13.35 6.91
CA THR A 315 17.87 11.89 6.99
C THR A 315 18.90 11.16 6.11
N ASN A 316 19.55 11.88 5.20
CA ASN A 316 20.44 11.35 4.17
C ASN A 316 19.74 10.33 3.23
N LEU A 317 18.41 10.31 3.22
CA LEU A 317 17.63 9.50 2.29
C LEU A 317 17.66 10.12 0.91
N LYS A 318 17.92 9.29 -0.10
CA LYS A 318 17.91 9.71 -1.50
C LYS A 318 16.58 9.34 -2.15
N TYR A 319 15.92 10.35 -2.71
CA TYR A 319 14.71 10.21 -3.50
C TYR A 319 15.07 10.35 -4.97
N ASP A 320 14.89 9.30 -5.76
CA ASP A 320 15.09 9.35 -7.21
C ASP A 320 13.80 9.68 -7.98
N ASN A 321 12.68 9.84 -7.27
CA ASN A 321 11.40 10.22 -7.85
C ASN A 321 10.53 11.00 -6.84
N MET A 322 9.72 11.92 -7.36
CA MET A 322 8.89 12.82 -6.55
C MET A 322 7.74 12.12 -5.83
N PHE A 323 7.15 11.09 -6.45
CA PHE A 323 6.03 10.36 -5.85
C PHE A 323 6.40 9.79 -4.48
N GLU A 324 7.55 9.13 -4.36
CA GLU A 324 7.99 8.58 -3.08
C GLU A 324 8.37 9.65 -2.06
N ALA A 325 8.89 10.79 -2.53
CA ALA A 325 9.14 11.93 -1.67
C ALA A 325 7.84 12.53 -1.11
N GLN A 326 6.75 12.57 -1.89
CA GLN A 326 5.43 13.02 -1.43
C GLN A 326 4.82 12.05 -0.40
N LEU A 327 4.93 10.73 -0.62
CA LEU A 327 4.49 9.73 0.37
C LEU A 327 5.30 9.87 1.67
N ASP A 328 6.62 10.03 1.58
CA ASP A 328 7.46 10.15 2.76
C ASP A 328 7.26 11.47 3.49
N ALA A 329 6.98 12.57 2.78
CA ALA A 329 6.55 13.82 3.40
C ALA A 329 5.31 13.59 4.28
N ALA A 330 4.29 12.88 3.78
CA ALA A 330 3.13 12.51 4.57
C ALA A 330 3.50 11.62 5.78
N TYR A 331 4.36 10.61 5.61
CA TYR A 331 4.85 9.79 6.73
C TYR A 331 5.58 10.61 7.80
N PHE A 332 6.43 11.57 7.41
CA PHE A 332 7.12 12.46 8.34
C PHE A 332 6.17 13.40 9.07
N ALA A 333 5.15 13.94 8.38
CA ALA A 333 4.12 14.76 9.01
C ALA A 333 3.33 13.96 10.06
N LEU A 334 2.92 12.74 9.72
CA LEU A 334 2.23 11.82 10.64
C LEU A 334 3.09 11.49 11.85
N GLU A 335 4.38 11.19 11.66
CA GLU A 335 5.30 10.89 12.74
C GLU A 335 5.46 12.04 13.72
N LYS A 336 5.66 13.26 13.22
CA LYS A 336 5.75 14.47 14.07
C LYS A 336 4.43 14.80 14.76
N ALA A 337 3.30 14.44 14.15
CA ALA A 337 1.99 14.56 14.76
C ALA A 337 1.69 13.47 15.80
N GLY A 338 2.56 12.47 15.97
CA GLY A 338 2.42 11.40 16.97
C GLY A 338 1.88 10.07 16.43
N TYR A 339 1.82 9.89 15.11
CA TYR A 339 1.23 8.72 14.44
C TYR A 339 2.23 7.95 13.54
N PRO A 340 3.42 7.55 14.04
CA PRO A 340 4.48 6.95 13.23
C PRO A 340 4.08 5.62 12.56
N GLY A 341 3.09 4.93 13.12
CA GLY A 341 2.60 3.63 12.66
C GLY A 341 1.51 3.69 11.59
N MET A 342 0.90 4.85 11.31
CA MET A 342 -0.21 4.97 10.37
C MET A 342 0.24 4.73 8.92
N GLU A 343 -0.46 3.87 8.18
CA GLU A 343 -0.17 3.61 6.74
C GLU A 343 -0.55 4.85 5.92
N VAL A 344 0.30 5.21 4.94
CA VAL A 344 -0.06 6.21 3.92
C VAL A 344 -0.45 5.48 2.64
N ARG A 345 -1.59 5.84 2.06
CA ARG A 345 -2.05 5.38 0.75
C ARG A 345 -2.37 6.55 -0.15
N VAL A 346 -2.23 6.35 -1.46
CA VAL A 346 -2.53 7.38 -2.44
C VAL A 346 -3.95 7.21 -2.97
N ALA A 347 -4.81 8.18 -2.69
CA ALA A 347 -6.19 8.19 -3.15
C ALA A 347 -6.29 8.67 -4.60
N GLU A 348 -5.35 9.50 -5.04
CA GLU A 348 -5.28 9.99 -6.42
C GLU A 348 -3.87 10.36 -6.80
N THR A 349 -3.52 10.04 -8.04
CA THR A 349 -2.28 10.49 -8.66
C THR A 349 -2.36 10.27 -10.18
N GLY A 350 -1.81 11.19 -10.96
CA GLY A 350 -1.94 11.15 -12.42
C GLY A 350 -1.14 12.25 -13.09
N TRP A 351 -1.22 12.29 -14.42
CA TRP A 351 -0.56 13.30 -15.24
C TRP A 351 -1.38 13.58 -16.49
N ALA A 352 -1.72 14.85 -16.71
CA ALA A 352 -2.59 15.27 -17.80
C ALA A 352 -1.91 15.15 -19.18
N SER A 353 -2.66 14.61 -20.14
CA SER A 353 -2.21 14.36 -21.52
C SER A 353 -2.33 15.56 -22.46
N ALA A 354 -3.02 16.62 -22.04
CA ALA A 354 -3.13 17.90 -22.74
C ALA A 354 -3.44 19.00 -21.71
N GLY A 355 -3.18 20.24 -22.10
CA GLY A 355 -3.34 21.45 -21.29
C GLY A 355 -3.04 22.68 -22.15
N ASP A 356 -3.37 23.86 -21.64
CA ASP A 356 -3.05 25.14 -22.25
C ASP A 356 -1.57 25.49 -22.09
N ALA A 357 -1.10 26.53 -22.79
CA ALA A 357 0.30 26.94 -22.80
C ALA A 357 0.87 27.30 -21.40
N THR A 358 0.00 27.66 -20.45
CA THR A 358 0.36 27.99 -19.07
C THR A 358 0.45 26.76 -18.15
N GLU A 359 0.02 25.59 -18.61
CA GLU A 359 -0.02 24.35 -17.83
C GLU A 359 1.23 23.50 -18.09
N ALA A 360 2.37 23.98 -17.58
CA ALA A 360 3.67 23.39 -17.84
C ALA A 360 3.73 21.88 -17.55
N GLY A 361 4.30 21.12 -18.48
CA GLY A 361 4.44 19.67 -18.36
C GLY A 361 3.24 18.86 -18.81
N ALA A 362 2.06 19.48 -19.03
CA ALA A 362 0.92 18.81 -19.62
C ALA A 362 1.26 18.35 -21.05
N GLY A 363 0.91 17.10 -21.38
CA GLY A 363 1.19 16.56 -22.70
C GLY A 363 1.29 15.04 -22.74
N MET A 364 0.89 14.46 -23.87
CA MET A 364 0.82 13.01 -24.06
C MET A 364 2.14 12.28 -23.76
N PRO A 365 3.34 12.76 -24.17
CA PRO A 365 4.59 12.07 -23.86
C PRO A 365 4.86 11.95 -22.35
N ASN A 366 4.57 13.00 -21.59
CA ASN A 366 4.76 13.03 -20.14
C ASN A 366 3.69 12.18 -19.44
N ALA A 367 2.42 12.29 -19.86
CA ALA A 367 1.33 11.49 -19.33
C ALA A 367 1.56 9.98 -19.51
N VAL A 368 2.03 9.55 -20.69
CA VAL A 368 2.42 8.15 -20.95
C VAL A 368 3.58 7.74 -20.07
N THR A 369 4.60 8.60 -19.94
CA THR A 369 5.80 8.30 -19.15
C THR A 369 5.45 8.12 -17.67
N TYR A 370 4.75 9.11 -17.09
CA TYR A 370 4.35 9.10 -15.68
C TYR A 370 3.53 7.86 -15.34
N ASN A 371 2.39 7.67 -16.01
CA ASN A 371 1.47 6.59 -15.68
C ASN A 371 2.09 5.20 -15.92
N ARG A 372 2.94 5.04 -16.95
CA ARG A 372 3.66 3.79 -17.20
C ARG A 372 4.70 3.51 -16.13
N ASN A 373 5.48 4.52 -15.72
CA ASN A 373 6.52 4.35 -14.72
C ASN A 373 5.95 4.16 -13.32
N LEU A 374 4.90 4.89 -12.96
CA LEU A 374 4.13 4.67 -11.73
C LEU A 374 3.60 3.22 -11.68
N ARG A 375 2.96 2.75 -12.76
CA ARG A 375 2.47 1.36 -12.84
C ARG A 375 3.60 0.34 -12.62
N LYS A 376 4.76 0.55 -13.25
CA LYS A 376 5.95 -0.30 -13.04
C LYS A 376 6.42 -0.23 -11.59
N ARG A 377 6.50 0.96 -11.00
CA ARG A 377 6.94 1.16 -9.62
C ARG A 377 6.04 0.44 -8.63
N LEU A 378 4.73 0.59 -8.76
CA LEU A 378 3.74 -0.11 -7.94
C LEU A 378 3.80 -1.63 -8.13
N PHE A 379 4.09 -2.12 -9.35
CA PHE A 379 4.23 -3.55 -9.63
C PHE A 379 5.44 -4.20 -8.92
N LEU A 380 6.49 -3.41 -8.62
CA LEU A 380 7.65 -3.91 -7.85
C LEU A 380 7.30 -4.22 -6.40
N ARG A 381 6.15 -3.75 -5.89
CA ARG A 381 5.68 -3.94 -4.51
C ARG A 381 6.73 -3.53 -3.47
N LYS A 382 7.40 -2.40 -3.72
CA LYS A 382 8.35 -1.80 -2.79
C LYS A 382 7.68 -0.64 -2.05
N GLY A 383 8.21 -0.33 -0.87
CA GLY A 383 7.93 0.93 -0.23
C GLY A 383 8.79 2.07 -0.74
N THR A 384 8.79 3.13 0.03
CA THR A 384 9.53 4.38 -0.20
C THR A 384 10.89 4.34 0.52
N PRO A 385 11.80 5.30 0.29
CA PRO A 385 13.06 5.37 1.04
C PRO A 385 12.89 5.38 2.57
N TYR A 386 11.89 6.10 3.11
CA TYR A 386 11.66 6.19 4.57
C TYR A 386 10.84 5.03 5.14
N ARG A 387 10.00 4.40 4.32
CA ARG A 387 9.18 3.23 4.70
C ARG A 387 9.38 2.09 3.70
N PRO A 388 10.59 1.50 3.61
CA PRO A 388 10.93 0.49 2.59
C PRO A 388 10.13 -0.81 2.72
N ASP A 389 9.63 -1.09 3.93
CA ASP A 389 8.81 -2.24 4.31
C ASP A 389 7.31 -2.03 4.06
N ARG A 390 6.87 -0.80 3.75
CA ARG A 390 5.46 -0.48 3.49
C ARG A 390 5.20 -0.31 2.00
N VAL A 391 4.66 -1.35 1.39
CA VAL A 391 4.32 -1.37 -0.04
C VAL A 391 3.43 -0.18 -0.41
N ALA A 392 3.88 0.64 -1.36
CA ALA A 392 3.09 1.75 -1.88
C ALA A 392 1.86 1.25 -2.65
N LYS A 393 0.70 1.87 -2.39
CA LYS A 393 -0.57 1.60 -3.06
C LYS A 393 -1.17 2.91 -3.56
N ALA A 394 -1.69 2.92 -4.77
CA ALA A 394 -2.27 4.12 -5.36
C ALA A 394 -3.49 3.83 -6.24
N TYR A 395 -4.46 4.74 -6.21
CA TYR A 395 -5.47 4.87 -7.25
C TYR A 395 -5.01 5.89 -8.28
N ILE A 396 -4.97 5.48 -9.54
CA ILE A 396 -4.56 6.33 -10.65
C ILE A 396 -5.75 7.21 -11.03
N PHE A 397 -5.52 8.51 -11.20
CA PHE A 397 -6.47 9.48 -11.71
C PHE A 397 -6.19 9.73 -13.20
N ALA A 398 -7.06 9.37 -14.14
CA ALA A 398 -8.36 8.69 -13.96
C ALA A 398 -8.64 7.67 -15.07
N LEU A 399 -9.77 6.96 -14.96
CA LEU A 399 -10.18 5.96 -15.96
C LEU A 399 -10.47 6.61 -17.32
N PHE A 400 -11.22 7.71 -17.35
CA PHE A 400 -11.62 8.41 -18.56
C PHE A 400 -11.17 9.87 -18.54
N ASN A 401 -11.11 10.47 -19.73
CA ASN A 401 -11.18 11.92 -19.84
C ASN A 401 -12.59 12.35 -19.48
N GLU A 402 -12.72 13.38 -18.65
CA GLU A 402 -13.99 13.86 -18.12
C GLU A 402 -14.24 15.27 -18.66
N ASP A 403 -15.00 15.39 -19.75
CA ASP A 403 -15.12 16.60 -20.56
C ASP A 403 -15.90 17.74 -19.89
N LEU A 404 -16.73 17.44 -18.88
CA LEU A 404 -17.47 18.43 -18.12
C LEU A 404 -16.75 18.87 -16.84
N LYS A 405 -15.53 18.39 -16.56
CA LYS A 405 -14.76 18.86 -15.39
C LYS A 405 -14.49 20.37 -15.51
N PRO A 406 -14.81 21.17 -14.49
CA PRO A 406 -14.49 22.60 -14.46
C PRO A 406 -12.99 22.82 -14.24
N GLY A 407 -12.55 24.09 -14.30
CA GLY A 407 -11.16 24.47 -13.98
C GLY A 407 -10.21 24.39 -15.18
N PRO A 408 -8.88 24.27 -14.94
CA PRO A 408 -7.85 24.28 -15.98
C PRO A 408 -7.99 23.20 -17.06
N THR A 409 -7.44 23.40 -18.26
CA THR A 409 -7.58 22.47 -19.41
C THR A 409 -7.10 21.06 -19.11
N THR A 410 -6.07 20.93 -18.27
CA THR A 410 -5.59 19.64 -17.79
C THR A 410 -6.65 18.77 -17.12
N GLU A 411 -7.64 19.35 -16.43
CA GLU A 411 -8.68 18.61 -15.69
C GLU A 411 -9.47 17.65 -16.58
N ARG A 412 -9.59 17.95 -17.88
CA ARG A 412 -10.34 17.14 -18.86
C ARG A 412 -9.48 16.07 -19.55
N HIS A 413 -8.20 15.93 -19.16
CA HIS A 413 -7.21 15.18 -19.94
C HIS A 413 -6.37 14.17 -19.15
N TYR A 414 -6.85 13.67 -18.00
CA TYR A 414 -6.17 12.65 -17.18
C TYR A 414 -6.46 11.19 -17.56
N GLY A 415 -7.42 10.95 -18.45
CA GLY A 415 -7.97 9.62 -18.74
C GLY A 415 -7.00 8.65 -19.37
N LEU A 416 -6.90 7.45 -18.80
CA LEU A 416 -6.22 6.32 -19.45
C LEU A 416 -6.98 5.82 -20.69
N PHE A 417 -8.29 5.99 -20.71
CA PHE A 417 -9.18 5.65 -21.81
C PHE A 417 -9.96 6.87 -22.31
N LYS A 418 -10.36 6.81 -23.57
CA LYS A 418 -11.31 7.75 -24.16
C LYS A 418 -12.75 7.33 -23.80
N PRO A 419 -13.75 8.21 -23.99
CA PRO A 419 -15.15 7.88 -23.70
C PRO A 419 -15.69 6.66 -24.48
N ASP A 420 -15.17 6.39 -25.68
CA ASP A 420 -15.51 5.18 -26.46
C ASP A 420 -14.87 3.87 -25.92
N GLY A 421 -14.09 3.95 -24.84
CA GLY A 421 -13.37 2.83 -24.25
C GLY A 421 -12.09 2.42 -24.99
N SER A 422 -11.68 3.12 -26.04
CA SER A 422 -10.35 2.98 -26.64
C SER A 422 -9.27 3.57 -25.73
N VAL A 423 -8.02 3.13 -25.90
CA VAL A 423 -6.90 3.62 -25.08
C VAL A 423 -6.56 5.07 -25.45
N SER A 424 -6.49 5.94 -24.45
CA SER A 424 -5.99 7.31 -24.56
C SER A 424 -4.48 7.34 -24.23
N ILE A 425 -4.14 7.15 -22.95
CA ILE A 425 -2.75 7.09 -22.48
C ILE A 425 -2.27 5.63 -22.51
N ASN A 426 -1.46 5.29 -23.51
CA ASN A 426 -1.03 3.90 -23.71
C ASN A 426 0.09 3.47 -22.74
N ILE A 427 -0.33 2.85 -21.63
CA ILE A 427 0.56 2.23 -20.63
C ILE A 427 0.56 0.70 -20.69
N GLY A 428 0.11 0.11 -21.81
CA GLY A 428 -0.02 -1.34 -21.98
C GLY A 428 -1.24 -1.94 -21.28
N LEU A 429 -2.35 -1.21 -21.24
CA LEU A 429 -3.68 -1.72 -20.87
C LEU A 429 -4.50 -2.03 -22.13
N LYS A 430 -5.50 -2.90 -22.00
CA LYS A 430 -6.44 -3.21 -23.09
C LYS A 430 -7.71 -2.39 -22.91
N GLY A 431 -8.17 -1.76 -24.00
CA GLY A 431 -9.45 -1.05 -24.07
C GLY A 431 -10.60 -1.96 -24.51
N LEU A 432 -11.81 -1.38 -24.59
CA LEU A 432 -12.99 -2.02 -25.18
C LEU A 432 -12.84 -2.17 -26.70
N VAL A 433 -12.29 -1.14 -27.33
CA VAL A 433 -11.97 -1.13 -28.77
C VAL A 433 -10.49 -1.44 -28.94
N PRO A 434 -10.11 -2.33 -29.86
CA PRO A 434 -8.71 -2.50 -30.24
C PRO A 434 -8.13 -1.15 -30.64
N SER A 435 -7.00 -0.73 -30.04
CA SER A 435 -6.34 0.51 -30.48
C SER A 435 -6.03 0.41 -31.97
N SER A 436 -6.68 1.26 -32.77
CA SER A 436 -6.35 1.54 -34.17
C SER A 436 -5.08 2.40 -34.26
N ALA A 437 -4.01 1.98 -33.59
CA ALA A 437 -2.70 2.60 -33.70
C ALA A 437 -1.85 1.78 -34.69
N THR A 438 -1.57 2.43 -35.81
CA THR A 438 -0.49 2.20 -36.76
C THR A 438 0.74 1.60 -36.07
N GLY A 439 1.24 0.49 -36.63
CA GLY A 439 2.39 -0.24 -36.11
C GLY A 439 3.63 0.65 -36.01
N ALA A 440 4.07 0.93 -34.78
CA ALA A 440 5.48 1.07 -34.51
C ALA A 440 6.09 -0.35 -34.42
N PRO A 441 7.25 -0.61 -35.04
CA PRO A 441 7.79 -1.95 -35.13
C PRO A 441 8.08 -2.49 -33.73
N THR A 442 7.53 -3.67 -33.46
CA THR A 442 8.00 -4.51 -32.37
C THR A 442 9.47 -4.81 -32.62
N PRO A 443 10.37 -4.66 -31.62
CA PRO A 443 11.70 -5.25 -31.74
C PRO A 443 11.50 -6.77 -31.93
N PRO A 444 12.24 -7.42 -32.84
CA PRO A 444 11.96 -8.79 -33.21
C PRO A 444 12.04 -9.66 -31.96
N SER A 445 10.91 -10.26 -31.59
CA SER A 445 10.90 -11.39 -30.68
C SER A 445 11.80 -12.44 -31.30
N LEU A 446 12.85 -12.86 -30.59
CA LEU A 446 13.58 -14.10 -30.84
C LEU A 446 12.57 -15.25 -30.77
N ARG A 447 11.91 -15.53 -31.90
CA ARG A 447 11.23 -16.79 -32.14
C ARG A 447 12.34 -17.80 -32.36
N VAL A 448 12.70 -18.51 -31.31
CA VAL A 448 13.33 -19.83 -31.45
C VAL A 448 12.30 -20.70 -32.15
N ARG A 449 12.38 -20.78 -33.48
CA ARG A 449 11.73 -21.83 -34.26
C ARG A 449 12.51 -23.11 -34.01
N ALA A 450 12.09 -23.86 -33.00
CA ALA A 450 12.32 -25.29 -32.97
C ALA A 450 11.51 -25.90 -34.12
N LEU A 451 12.17 -26.20 -35.23
CA LEU A 451 11.91 -27.32 -36.14
C LEU A 451 12.83 -27.15 -37.36
N GLY A 452 13.76 -28.10 -37.54
CA GLY A 452 14.52 -28.18 -38.79
C GLY A 452 15.94 -28.72 -38.74
N TRP A 453 16.31 -29.62 -37.81
CA TRP A 453 17.55 -30.41 -37.92
C TRP A 453 17.30 -31.84 -37.43
N ILE A 454 16.49 -32.58 -38.19
CA ILE A 454 16.58 -34.03 -38.27
C ILE A 454 17.05 -34.32 -39.70
N VAL A 455 17.99 -35.25 -39.82
CA VAL A 455 18.68 -35.72 -41.03
C VAL A 455 19.87 -34.84 -41.48
N HIS A 456 21.07 -35.23 -41.00
CA HIS A 456 22.33 -35.45 -41.76
C HIS A 456 23.54 -35.28 -40.83
N TYR A 457 23.80 -36.25 -39.96
CA TYR A 457 25.16 -36.58 -39.49
C TYR A 457 25.18 -38.04 -39.02
N SER A 458 24.96 -38.95 -39.97
CA SER A 458 25.45 -40.32 -39.89
C SER A 458 26.83 -40.34 -40.55
N ALA A 459 27.90 -40.31 -39.74
CA ALA A 459 29.28 -40.75 -40.05
C ALA A 459 30.31 -39.87 -39.29
N ALA A 460 30.52 -40.15 -38.01
CA ALA A 460 31.78 -39.87 -37.28
C ALA A 460 31.76 -40.34 -35.80
N LEU A 461 30.87 -41.25 -35.40
CA LEU A 461 30.93 -41.95 -34.10
C LEU A 461 31.26 -43.41 -34.33
N LEU A 462 32.47 -43.64 -34.84
CA LEU A 462 33.20 -44.90 -34.97
C LEU A 462 34.60 -44.48 -35.46
N PRO A 463 35.39 -43.77 -34.62
CA PRO A 463 36.52 -44.46 -34.00
C PRO A 463 36.98 -43.79 -32.67
N CYS A 464 36.36 -44.15 -31.54
CA CYS A 464 36.96 -43.87 -30.21
C CYS A 464 36.99 -45.12 -29.30
N THR A 465 36.62 -46.29 -29.83
CA THR A 465 36.66 -47.57 -29.13
C THR A 465 37.89 -48.44 -29.47
N LEU A 466 38.85 -47.93 -30.25
CA LEU A 466 40.08 -48.67 -30.63
C LEU A 466 41.40 -48.03 -30.18
N ILE A 467 41.38 -46.98 -29.34
CA ILE A 467 42.60 -46.41 -28.72
C ILE A 467 42.76 -46.86 -27.25
N PHE A 468 41.74 -47.48 -26.64
CA PHE A 468 41.80 -47.99 -25.27
C PHE A 468 42.16 -49.49 -25.15
N LEU A 469 42.50 -50.16 -26.25
CA LEU A 469 42.90 -51.58 -26.27
C LEU A 469 44.31 -51.83 -26.82
N ALA A 470 45.13 -50.78 -27.00
CA ALA A 470 46.53 -50.88 -27.44
C ALA A 470 47.54 -50.22 -26.47
N LEU A 471 47.14 -49.90 -25.24
CA LEU A 471 48.02 -49.41 -24.16
C LEU A 471 47.91 -50.23 -22.87
N ALA A 472 47.47 -51.49 -23.00
CA ALA A 472 47.45 -52.47 -21.92
C ALA A 472 47.98 -53.83 -22.43
N THR A 473 49.25 -53.83 -22.82
CA THR A 473 50.18 -54.98 -22.72
C THR A 473 51.49 -54.44 -22.19
#